data_AF-A0A523RHE7-F1
#
_entry.id   AF-A0A523RHE7-F1
#
_cell.length_a   1.000
_cell.length_b   1.000
_cell.length_c   1.000
_cell.angle_alpha   90.00
_cell.angle_beta   90.00
_cell.angle_gamma   90.00
#
_symmetry.space_group_name_H-M   'P 1'
#
loop_
_entity.id
_entity.type
_entity.pdbx_description
1 polymer ?
#
loop_
_entity_poly.entity_id
_entity_poly.type
_entity_poly.pdbx_seq_one_letter_code
_entity_poly.pdbx_strand_id
1 'polypeptide(L)'
;MLIIGAGPAGLFAAHELSKNSKLSVTVVDWGREIEKRTCPAVETGKCIGCKPCHIMCGLGGAGGMSSGILNLRYDIGGDLS
;
A
#
# COMPACT_ATOMS: atom_id res chain seq x y z
N MET A 1 -4.14 4.15 -18.33
CA MET A 1 -3.28 3.25 -17.54
C MET A 1 -4.04 2.85 -16.29
N LEU A 2 -4.21 1.55 -16.06
CA LEU A 2 -4.87 1.03 -14.87
C LEU A 2 -3.83 0.34 -13.99
N ILE A 3 -3.71 0.77 -12.73
CA ILE A 3 -2.81 0.17 -11.74
C ILE A 3 -3.67 -0.52 -10.69
N ILE A 4 -3.40 -1.80 -10.45
CA ILE A 4 -4.08 -2.59 -9.43
C ILE A 4 -3.16 -2.71 -8.21
N GLY A 5 -3.63 -2.20 -7.07
CA GLY A 5 -2.90 -2.11 -5.83
C GLY A 5 -2.44 -0.68 -5.53
N ALA A 6 -2.99 -0.08 -4.47
CA ALA A 6 -2.62 1.24 -3.97
C ALA A 6 -1.56 1.17 -2.87
N GLY A 7 -0.65 0.19 -2.94
CA GLY A 7 0.56 0.13 -2.11
C GLY A 7 1.64 1.12 -2.57
N PRO A 8 2.79 1.19 -1.87
CA PRO A 8 3.88 2.10 -2.21
C PRO A 8 4.31 1.99 -3.68
N ALA A 9 4.53 0.76 -4.17
CA ALA A 9 4.93 0.53 -5.56
C ALA A 9 3.90 1.07 -6.58
N GLY A 10 2.60 0.81 -6.36
CA GLY A 10 1.54 1.28 -7.25
C GLY A 10 1.35 2.79 -7.21
N LEU A 11 1.47 3.40 -6.03
CA LEU A 11 1.39 4.85 -5.87
C LEU A 11 2.58 5.58 -6.49
N PHE A 12 3.80 5.07 -6.32
CA PHE A 12 4.98 5.64 -6.98
C PHE A 12 4.94 5.47 -8.50
N ALA A 13 4.51 4.31 -9.00
CA ALA A 13 4.31 4.10 -10.43
C ALA A 13 3.26 5.08 -11.00
N ALA A 14 2.14 5.27 -10.28
CA ALA A 14 1.11 6.22 -10.67
C ALA A 14 1.62 7.66 -10.69
N HIS A 15 2.37 8.06 -9.65
CA HIS A 15 2.98 9.38 -9.55
C HIS A 15 3.92 9.65 -10.75
N GLU A 16 4.84 8.74 -11.02
CA GLU A 16 5.82 8.90 -12.08
C GLU A 16 5.17 8.97 -13.46
N LEU A 17 4.19 8.11 -13.71
CA LEU A 17 3.43 8.11 -14.97
C LEU A 17 2.58 9.37 -15.11
N SER A 18 1.95 9.85 -14.04
CA SER A 18 1.13 11.08 -14.09
C SER A 18 1.96 12.34 -14.39
N LYS A 19 3.24 12.35 -14.01
CA LYS A 19 4.14 13.49 -14.24
C LYS A 19 4.86 13.43 -15.58
N ASN A 20 5.28 12.25 -16.01
CA ASN A 20 6.16 12.09 -17.17
C ASN A 20 5.46 11.55 -18.42
N SER A 21 4.14 11.37 -18.37
CA SER A 21 3.35 10.93 -19.51
C SER A 21 2.05 11.72 -19.64
N LYS A 22 1.40 11.63 -20.81
CA LYS A 22 0.04 12.16 -21.04
C LYS A 22 -1.05 11.13 -20.71
N LEU A 23 -0.70 10.04 -20.03
CA LEU A 23 -1.65 8.97 -19.73
C LEU A 23 -2.60 9.42 -18.62
N SER A 24 -3.89 9.18 -18.83
CA SER A 24 -4.83 9.13 -17.71
C SER A 24 -4.51 7.88 -16.87
N VAL A 25 -4.15 8.10 -15.61
CA VAL A 25 -3.78 7.05 -14.66
C VAL A 25 -4.92 6.86 -13.66
N THR A 26 -5.35 5.63 -13.47
CA THR A 26 -6.32 5.25 -12.43
C THR A 26 -5.71 4.15 -11.58
N VAL A 27 -5.76 4.32 -10.26
CA VAL A 27 -5.30 3.33 -9.28
C VAL A 27 -6.52 2.75 -8.58
N VAL A 28 -6.58 1.43 -8.49
CA VAL A 28 -7.67 0.71 -7.82
C VAL A 28 -7.08 -0.26 -6.81
N ASP A 29 -7.63 -0.29 -5.60
CA ASP A 29 -7.29 -1.27 -4.57
C ASP A 29 -8.55 -1.98 -4.09
N TRP A 30 -8.40 -3.21 -3.61
CA TRP A 30 -9.51 -3.98 -3.06
C TRP A 30 -9.94 -3.46 -1.68
N GLY A 31 -9.00 -2.91 -0.91
CA GLY A 31 -9.25 -2.43 0.45
C GLY A 31 -9.84 -1.01 0.52
N ARG A 32 -9.74 -0.42 1.71
CA ARG A 32 -10.35 0.88 2.05
C ARG A 32 -9.30 2.00 2.10
N GLU A 33 -9.78 3.24 2.13
CA GLU A 33 -9.00 4.42 2.53
C GLU A 33 -8.40 4.24 3.93
N ILE A 34 -7.26 4.88 4.19
CA ILE A 34 -6.46 4.62 5.40
C ILE A 34 -7.24 4.93 6.69
N GLU A 35 -8.06 5.98 6.68
CA GLU A 35 -8.90 6.41 7.81
C GLU A 35 -10.01 5.40 8.14
N LYS A 36 -10.36 4.55 7.16
CA LYS A 36 -11.41 3.52 7.28
C LYS A 36 -10.82 2.12 7.49
N ARG A 37 -9.51 2.00 7.71
CA ARG A 37 -8.82 0.73 7.98
C ARG A 37 -8.70 0.49 9.47
N THR A 38 -9.59 -0.33 10.02
CA THR A 38 -9.53 -0.77 11.43
C THR A 38 -9.47 -2.29 11.48
N CYS A 39 -8.36 -2.85 11.98
CA CYS A 39 -8.23 -4.29 12.17
C CYS A 39 -8.40 -4.64 13.65
N PRO A 40 -9.39 -5.47 14.03
CA PRO A 40 -9.59 -5.87 15.42
C PRO A 40 -8.38 -6.55 16.05
N ALA A 41 -7.49 -7.15 15.24
CA ALA A 41 -6.27 -7.76 15.72
C ALA A 41 -5.30 -6.75 16.38
N VAL A 42 -5.37 -5.47 16.02
CA VAL A 42 -4.53 -4.40 16.59
C VAL A 42 -4.91 -4.13 18.04
N GLU A 43 -6.19 -4.18 18.38
CA GLU A 43 -6.70 -3.90 19.73
C GLU A 43 -6.84 -5.17 20.57
N THR A 44 -7.31 -6.26 19.96
CA THR A 44 -7.68 -7.50 20.67
C THR A 44 -6.62 -8.58 20.62
N GLY A 45 -5.58 -8.42 19.79
CA GLY A 45 -4.57 -9.44 19.52
C GLY A 45 -5.08 -10.65 18.73
N LYS A 46 -6.37 -10.70 18.38
CA LYS A 46 -6.99 -11.83 17.68
C LYS A 46 -7.36 -11.47 16.25
N CYS A 47 -6.76 -12.18 15.29
CA CYS A 47 -7.14 -12.05 13.89
C CYS A 47 -8.48 -12.74 13.63
N ILE A 48 -9.42 -12.03 13.00
CA ILE A 48 -10.73 -12.54 12.60
C ILE A 48 -10.82 -12.89 11.10
N GLY A 49 -9.72 -12.76 10.34
CA GLY A 49 -9.68 -13.11 8.93
C GLY A 49 -10.59 -12.23 8.04
N CYS A 50 -10.52 -10.90 8.20
CA CYS A 50 -11.29 -9.97 7.37
C CYS A 50 -10.99 -10.13 5.86
N LYS A 51 -12.01 -9.92 5.03
CA LYS A 51 -11.92 -9.98 3.55
C LYS A 51 -12.51 -8.71 2.94
N PRO A 52 -11.71 -7.85 2.28
CA PRO A 52 -10.23 -7.90 2.24
C PRO A 52 -9.60 -7.66 3.62
N CYS A 53 -8.36 -8.10 3.80
CA CYS A 53 -7.65 -7.90 5.08
C CYS A 53 -7.33 -6.41 5.28
N HIS A 54 -7.79 -5.80 6.37
CA HIS A 54 -7.58 -4.38 6.64
C HIS A 54 -6.11 -4.01 6.93
N ILE A 55 -5.25 -4.99 7.25
CA ILE A 55 -3.80 -4.78 7.39
C ILE A 55 -3.09 -4.88 6.02
N MET A 56 -3.50 -5.80 5.16
CA MET A 56 -2.78 -6.09 3.92
C MET A 56 -3.27 -5.27 2.72
N CYS A 57 -4.55 -4.93 2.69
CA CYS A 57 -5.23 -4.32 1.54
C CYS A 57 -5.76 -2.93 1.90
N GLY A 58 -5.79 -2.04 0.91
CA GLY A 58 -6.26 -0.67 1.01
C GLY A 58 -5.19 0.34 0.60
N LEU A 59 -5.53 1.62 0.75
CA LEU A 59 -4.60 2.71 0.47
C LEU A 59 -3.35 2.57 1.34
N GLY A 60 -2.17 2.59 0.72
CA GLY A 60 -0.88 2.34 1.37
C GLY A 60 -0.49 0.85 1.47
N GLY A 61 -1.35 -0.08 1.04
CA GLY A 61 -1.11 -1.53 1.12
C GLY A 61 -0.76 -1.99 2.54
N ALA A 62 0.11 -3.00 2.66
CA ALA A 62 0.62 -3.44 3.96
C ALA A 62 1.47 -2.37 4.67
N GLY A 63 2.15 -1.51 3.91
CA GLY A 63 3.01 -0.45 4.44
C GLY A 63 2.23 0.63 5.20
N GLY A 64 0.99 0.91 4.81
CA GLY A 64 0.17 1.97 5.43
C GLY A 64 -0.18 1.72 6.90
N MET A 65 -0.17 0.46 7.35
CA MET A 65 -0.41 0.08 8.75
C MET A 65 0.88 -0.44 9.43
N SER A 66 2.04 -0.21 8.82
CA SER A 66 3.36 -0.57 9.36
C SER A 66 3.98 0.62 10.08
N SER A 67 5.02 0.37 10.90
CA SER A 67 5.87 1.41 11.50
C SER A 67 6.69 2.20 10.47
N GLY A 68 6.58 1.88 9.17
CA GLY A 68 7.25 2.61 8.09
C GLY A 68 8.77 2.43 8.05
N ILE A 69 9.30 1.43 8.77
CA ILE A 69 10.73 1.17 8.83
C ILE A 69 11.19 0.65 7.46
N LEU A 70 12.08 1.41 6.82
CA LEU A 70 12.74 1.02 5.59
C LEU A 70 14.01 0.24 5.92
N ASN A 71 14.14 -0.95 5.34
CA ASN A 71 15.38 -1.70 5.40
C ASN A 71 16.38 -1.08 4.42
N LEU A 72 17.33 -0.30 4.92
CA LEU A 72 18.38 0.35 4.12
C LEU A 72 19.50 -0.59 3.69
N ARG A 73 19.37 -1.88 4.03
CA ARG A 73 20.33 -2.90 3.63
C ARG A 73 20.05 -3.27 2.18
N TYR A 74 21.05 -3.11 1.32
CA TYR A 74 20.93 -3.29 -0.14
C TYR A 74 20.41 -4.68 -0.55
N ASP A 75 20.69 -5.70 0.27
CA ASP A 75 20.24 -7.09 0.10
C ASP A 75 18.74 -7.30 0.38
N ILE A 76 18.09 -6.35 1.08
CA ILE A 76 16.69 -6.46 1.49
C ILE A 76 15.84 -5.35 0.85
N GLY A 77 16.31 -4.10 0.90
CA GLY A 77 15.58 -2.92 0.40
C GLY A 77 15.91 -2.51 -1.03
N GLY A 78 16.92 -3.14 -1.65
CA GLY A 78 17.45 -2.73 -2.94
C GLY A 78 18.35 -1.50 -2.86
N ASP A 79 18.78 -1.03 -4.03
CA ASP A 79 19.52 0.23 -4.16
C ASP A 79 18.54 1.40 -4.14
N LEU A 80 18.69 2.29 -3.15
CA LEU A 80 17.85 3.46 -2.91
C LEU A 80 18.63 4.78 -3.12
N SER A 81 19.79 4.71 -3.79
CA SER A 81 20.63 5.87 -4.10
C SER A 81 20.12 6.73 -5.25
#